data_AF-A0A7C3E6P4-F1
#
_entry.id   AF-A0A7C3E6P4-F1
#
_cell.length_a   1.000
_cell.length_b   1.000
_cell.length_c   1.000
_cell.angle_alpha   90.00
_cell.angle_beta   90.00
_cell.angle_gamma   90.00
#
_symmetry.space_group_name_H-M   'P 1'
#
loop_
_entity.id
_entity.type
_entity.pdbx_description
1 polymer ?
#
loop_
_entity_poly.entity_id
_entity_poly.type
_entity_poly.pdbx_seq_one_letter_code
_entity_poly.pdbx_strand_id
1 'polypeptide(L)'
;LEVSEENFKKEREVVKEERRLRFENPPYGRLAEDVLANTFTVYPYKHNPIGSMEDLNAASIKDVQDFHSIYYVPNNATVVAVGDLNARETVALIEKHFGKIPKGKPVPRVTAKEPAQTEPREVTVRYDNAPLDAVIMSYKLPPMGHPDSYALEIASSILSDGQSSRLYRRLVYEEQSALQAFGNAINLEGPSIFFGGGIVNQGKSVKEVAASLESTFHEMADKPVTAEELTKAKNKTIASFITGRETVQAKADFLGRCAVLLGDANLYNLELEKYRKVTAADVQRVVKTYLARNAQTKIWVHPAKAETGKKD
;
A
#
# COMPACT_ATOMS: atom_id res chain seq x y z
N LEU A 1 30.49 -7.04 2.87
CA LEU A 1 29.60 -7.38 1.74
C LEU A 1 30.50 -7.78 0.60
N GLU A 2 30.53 -9.07 0.26
CA GLU A 2 31.28 -9.54 -0.90
C GLU A 2 30.40 -9.39 -2.14
N VAL A 3 30.36 -8.16 -2.68
CA VAL A 3 29.67 -7.87 -3.93
C VAL A 3 30.69 -8.02 -5.05
N SER A 4 30.66 -9.14 -5.76
CA SER A 4 31.48 -9.38 -6.95
C SER A 4 30.66 -9.09 -8.21
N GLU A 5 31.35 -8.79 -9.32
CA GLU A 5 30.71 -8.56 -10.62
C GLU A 5 29.93 -9.79 -11.10
N GLU A 6 30.46 -10.99 -10.82
CA GLU A 6 29.81 -12.27 -11.14
C GLU A 6 28.51 -12.46 -10.36
N ASN A 7 28.55 -12.30 -9.03
CA ASN A 7 27.36 -12.42 -8.18
C ASN A 7 26.32 -11.35 -8.55
N PHE A 8 26.75 -10.11 -8.80
CA PHE A 8 25.86 -9.03 -9.22
C PHE A 8 25.10 -9.37 -10.50
N LYS A 9 25.80 -9.82 -11.56
CA LYS A 9 25.16 -10.19 -12.83
C LYS A 9 24.14 -11.31 -12.66
N LYS A 10 24.49 -12.32 -11.86
CA LYS A 10 23.59 -13.44 -11.57
C LYS A 10 22.34 -12.98 -10.83
N GLU A 11 22.49 -12.23 -9.74
CA GLU A 11 21.35 -11.72 -8.95
C GLU A 11 20.47 -10.77 -9.78
N ARG A 12 21.07 -9.95 -10.65
CA ARG A 12 20.30 -9.06 -11.54
C ARG A 12 19.40 -9.83 -12.49
N GLU A 13 19.84 -10.95 -13.05
CA GLU A 13 18.98 -11.80 -13.87
C GLU A 13 17.89 -12.49 -13.06
N VAL A 14 18.17 -12.88 -11.80
CA VAL A 14 17.14 -13.41 -10.87
C VAL A 14 16.06 -12.36 -10.60
N VAL A 15 16.43 -11.12 -10.31
CA VAL A 15 15.48 -10.03 -10.07
C VAL A 15 14.67 -9.69 -11.32
N LYS A 16 15.29 -9.72 -12.51
CA LYS A 16 14.57 -9.56 -13.78
C LYS A 16 13.55 -10.67 -13.98
N GLU A 17 13.88 -11.90 -13.62
CA GLU A 17 12.94 -13.01 -13.70
C GLU A 17 11.83 -12.89 -12.65
N GLU A 18 12.15 -12.45 -11.43
CA GLU A 18 11.13 -12.11 -10.43
C GLU A 18 10.18 -11.03 -10.95
N ARG A 19 10.69 -9.97 -11.60
CA ARG A 19 9.85 -8.92 -12.21
C ARG A 19 8.90 -9.51 -13.24
N ARG A 20 9.40 -10.39 -14.12
CA ARG A 20 8.54 -11.07 -15.10
C ARG A 20 7.46 -11.91 -14.42
N LEU A 21 7.87 -12.79 -13.51
CA LEU A 21 6.97 -13.75 -12.86
C LEU A 21 5.93 -13.09 -11.96
N ARG A 22 6.28 -12.00 -11.26
CA ARG A 22 5.39 -11.35 -10.29
C ARG A 22 4.56 -10.20 -10.86
N PHE A 23 5.04 -9.51 -11.89
CA PHE A 23 4.41 -8.29 -12.39
C PHE A 23 4.02 -8.35 -13.86
N GLU A 24 4.88 -8.86 -14.75
CA GLU A 24 4.63 -8.80 -16.20
C GLU A 24 3.77 -9.97 -16.72
N ASN A 25 4.00 -11.18 -16.20
CA ASN A 25 3.32 -12.41 -16.64
C ASN A 25 1.93 -12.61 -16.05
N PRO A 26 1.66 -12.33 -14.75
CA PRO A 26 0.32 -12.52 -14.19
C PRO A 26 -0.68 -11.52 -14.76
N PRO A 27 -1.92 -11.94 -15.08
CA PRO A 27 -2.99 -11.00 -15.40
C PRO A 27 -3.11 -9.95 -14.31
N TYR A 28 -3.15 -8.67 -14.70
CA TYR A 28 -3.19 -7.52 -13.79
C TYR A 28 -1.98 -7.37 -12.84
N GLY A 29 -0.86 -8.08 -13.06
CA GLY A 29 0.32 -8.00 -12.19
C GLY A 29 0.94 -6.60 -12.10
N ARG A 30 0.80 -5.79 -13.15
CA ARG A 30 1.23 -4.38 -13.19
C ARG A 30 0.24 -3.41 -12.55
N LEU A 31 -0.92 -3.87 -12.09
CA LEU A 31 -1.96 -2.98 -11.62
C LEU A 31 -1.52 -2.11 -10.44
N ALA A 32 -0.81 -2.68 -9.47
CA ALA A 32 -0.28 -1.91 -8.35
C ALA A 32 0.75 -0.86 -8.80
N GLU A 33 1.59 -1.19 -9.79
CA GLU A 33 2.56 -0.25 -10.39
C GLU A 33 1.83 0.91 -11.07
N ASP A 34 0.81 0.62 -11.88
CA ASP A 34 0.01 1.64 -12.55
C ASP A 34 -0.78 2.51 -11.56
N VAL A 35 -1.35 1.92 -10.51
CA VAL A 35 -2.01 2.67 -9.43
C VAL A 35 -1.05 3.67 -8.79
N LEU A 36 0.13 3.22 -8.38
CA LEU A 36 1.12 4.09 -7.76
C LEU A 36 1.63 5.18 -8.72
N ALA A 37 1.98 4.79 -9.94
CA ALA A 37 2.54 5.67 -10.96
C ALA A 37 1.58 6.79 -11.39
N ASN A 38 0.28 6.53 -11.38
CA ASN A 38 -0.75 7.49 -11.81
C ASN A 38 -1.39 8.24 -10.63
N THR A 39 -1.26 7.74 -9.40
CA THR A 39 -1.74 8.45 -8.20
C THR A 39 -0.74 9.52 -7.78
N PHE A 40 0.55 9.16 -7.68
CA PHE A 40 1.59 10.09 -7.25
C PHE A 40 2.22 10.83 -8.43
N THR A 41 2.36 12.14 -8.29
CA THR A 41 2.87 13.01 -9.37
C THR A 41 4.37 13.20 -9.24
N VAL A 42 4.83 13.60 -8.05
CA VAL A 42 6.24 13.94 -7.76
C VAL A 42 6.84 13.10 -6.64
N TYR A 43 6.01 12.53 -5.77
CA TYR A 43 6.50 11.73 -4.66
C TYR A 43 7.10 10.40 -5.15
N PRO A 44 8.26 9.94 -4.61
CA PRO A 44 8.94 8.73 -5.08
C PRO A 44 8.11 7.44 -5.00
N TYR A 45 7.04 7.41 -4.20
CA TYR A 45 6.09 6.29 -4.13
C TYR A 45 5.36 6.02 -5.44
N LYS A 46 5.51 6.87 -6.48
CA LYS A 46 5.10 6.53 -7.84
C LYS A 46 5.88 5.34 -8.45
N HIS A 47 7.01 4.96 -7.85
CA HIS A 47 7.83 3.83 -8.29
C HIS A 47 7.62 2.61 -7.39
N ASN A 48 7.48 1.44 -8.00
CA ASN A 48 7.47 0.16 -7.31
C ASN A 48 8.91 -0.21 -6.88
N PRO A 49 9.13 -0.74 -5.66
CA PRO A 49 10.47 -1.10 -5.17
C PRO A 49 11.32 -2.00 -6.09
N ILE A 50 10.71 -2.86 -6.90
CA ILE A 50 11.45 -3.74 -7.81
C ILE A 50 12.11 -2.99 -8.99
N GLY A 51 11.69 -1.76 -9.27
CA GLY A 51 12.19 -0.96 -10.40
C GLY A 51 11.68 -1.44 -11.75
N SER A 52 12.02 -0.72 -12.83
CA SER A 52 11.63 -1.08 -14.20
C SER A 52 12.59 -2.08 -14.84
N MET A 53 12.17 -2.77 -15.91
CA MET A 53 13.09 -3.63 -16.67
C MET A 53 14.24 -2.83 -17.29
N GLU A 54 14.01 -1.56 -17.65
CA GLU A 54 15.03 -0.63 -18.13
C GLU A 54 16.08 -0.35 -17.04
N ASP A 55 15.64 0.04 -15.83
CA ASP A 55 16.54 0.29 -14.70
C ASP A 55 17.31 -0.96 -14.30
N LEU A 56 16.65 -2.13 -14.30
CA LEU A 56 17.30 -3.41 -13.99
C LEU A 56 18.35 -3.78 -15.04
N ASN A 57 18.16 -3.44 -16.32
CA ASN A 57 19.17 -3.67 -17.34
C ASN A 57 20.34 -2.67 -17.24
N ALA A 58 20.05 -1.42 -16.89
CA ALA A 58 21.02 -0.35 -16.74
C ALA A 58 21.84 -0.43 -15.44
N ALA A 59 21.29 -1.04 -14.39
CA ALA A 59 21.92 -1.15 -13.08
C ALA A 59 23.32 -1.77 -13.16
N SER A 60 24.25 -1.21 -12.40
CA SER A 60 25.65 -1.63 -12.29
C SER A 60 26.01 -2.03 -10.86
N ILE A 61 27.13 -2.75 -10.71
CA ILE A 61 27.68 -3.06 -9.37
C ILE A 61 27.96 -1.79 -8.56
N LYS A 62 28.32 -0.69 -9.25
CA LYS A 62 28.61 0.59 -8.61
C LYS A 62 27.36 1.17 -7.94
N ASP A 63 26.19 1.03 -8.55
CA ASP A 63 24.93 1.52 -7.98
C ASP A 63 24.62 0.82 -6.65
N VAL A 64 24.88 -0.49 -6.57
CA VAL A 64 24.72 -1.28 -5.33
C VAL A 64 25.71 -0.85 -4.25
N GLN A 65 26.98 -0.65 -4.64
CA GLN A 65 28.03 -0.21 -3.72
C GLN A 65 27.76 1.20 -3.19
N ASP A 66 27.34 2.11 -4.07
CA ASP A 66 26.97 3.48 -3.72
C ASP A 66 25.75 3.48 -2.78
N PHE A 67 24.71 2.70 -3.10
CA PHE A 67 23.52 2.58 -2.25
C PHE A 67 23.89 2.09 -0.84
N HIS A 68 24.70 1.02 -0.74
CA HIS A 68 25.18 0.54 0.56
C HIS A 68 25.99 1.61 1.30
N SER A 69 26.94 2.26 0.62
CA SER A 69 27.78 3.30 1.22
C SER A 69 26.99 4.51 1.73
N ILE A 70 25.93 4.90 1.01
CA ILE A 70 25.07 6.04 1.37
C ILE A 70 24.11 5.69 2.51
N TYR A 71 23.44 4.53 2.45
CA TYR A 71 22.29 4.25 3.32
C TYR A 71 22.59 3.31 4.50
N TYR A 72 23.62 2.44 4.42
CA TYR A 72 23.96 1.47 5.46
C TYR A 72 24.99 2.04 6.44
N VAL A 73 24.58 3.05 7.21
CA VAL A 73 25.42 3.73 8.21
C VAL A 73 24.78 3.64 9.61
N PRO A 74 25.55 3.58 10.71
CA PRO A 74 24.99 3.39 12.05
C PRO A 74 23.98 4.46 12.48
N ASN A 75 24.18 5.71 12.06
CA ASN A 75 23.24 6.81 12.31
C ASN A 75 21.95 6.76 11.46
N ASN A 76 21.75 5.68 10.70
CA ASN A 76 20.54 5.38 9.94
C ASN A 76 20.01 3.96 10.24
N ALA A 77 20.50 3.33 11.32
CA ALA A 77 20.09 2.00 11.74
C ALA A 77 19.47 2.03 13.13
N THR A 78 18.48 1.17 13.37
CA THR A 78 17.90 0.92 14.70
C THR A 78 17.96 -0.57 14.98
N VAL A 79 18.63 -0.95 16.06
CA VAL A 79 18.66 -2.36 16.51
C VAL A 79 17.47 -2.59 17.43
N VAL A 80 16.63 -3.57 17.08
CA VAL A 80 15.48 -3.97 17.89
C VAL A 80 15.74 -5.37 18.44
N ALA A 81 15.70 -5.51 19.76
CA ALA A 81 15.88 -6.78 20.45
C ALA A 81 14.62 -7.09 21.27
N VAL A 82 14.01 -8.24 20.99
CA VAL A 82 12.80 -8.73 21.67
C VAL A 82 13.00 -10.21 21.97
N GLY A 83 12.64 -10.66 23.17
CA GLY A 83 12.77 -12.05 23.58
C GLY A 83 12.95 -12.20 25.09
N ASP A 84 13.40 -13.39 25.49
CA ASP A 84 13.87 -13.65 26.86
C ASP A 84 15.29 -13.09 27.01
N LEU A 85 15.39 -11.83 27.43
CA LEU A 85 16.65 -11.10 27.51
C LEU A 85 16.69 -10.17 28.71
N ASN A 86 17.90 -9.95 29.23
CA ASN A 86 18.17 -8.88 30.18
C ASN A 86 18.50 -7.60 29.40
N ALA A 87 17.65 -6.58 29.51
CA ALA A 87 17.79 -5.34 28.75
C ALA A 87 19.16 -4.66 28.91
N ARG A 88 19.73 -4.64 30.14
CA ARG A 88 21.02 -3.98 30.39
C ARG A 88 22.17 -4.75 29.74
N GLU A 89 22.18 -6.07 29.89
CA GLU A 89 23.21 -6.92 29.28
C GLU A 89 23.13 -6.90 27.75
N THR A 90 21.92 -6.92 27.19
CA THR A 90 21.70 -6.81 25.75
C THR A 90 22.19 -5.47 25.20
N VAL A 91 21.88 -4.35 25.86
CA VAL A 91 22.40 -3.03 25.46
C VAL A 91 23.92 -3.01 25.52
N ALA A 92 24.54 -3.54 26.58
CA ALA A 92 25.99 -3.62 26.71
C ALA A 92 26.63 -4.46 25.58
N LEU A 93 26.00 -5.56 25.16
CA LEU A 93 26.44 -6.36 24.02
C LEU A 93 26.31 -5.58 22.70
N ILE A 94 25.19 -4.88 22.49
CA ILE A 94 24.98 -4.04 21.31
C ILE A 94 26.06 -2.95 21.24
N GLU A 95 26.33 -2.25 22.34
CA GLU A 95 27.39 -1.25 22.43
C GLU A 95 28.77 -1.85 22.17
N LYS A 96 29.08 -3.01 22.75
CA LYS A 96 30.34 -3.72 22.54
C LYS A 96 30.58 -4.06 21.07
N HIS A 97 29.55 -4.52 20.36
CA HIS A 97 29.67 -5.02 18.99
C HIS A 97 29.47 -3.94 17.92
N PHE A 98 28.54 -3.00 18.12
CA PHE A 98 28.18 -1.98 17.13
C PHE A 98 28.66 -0.57 17.51
N GLY A 99 28.89 -0.28 18.79
CA GLY A 99 29.22 1.07 19.27
C GLY A 99 30.56 1.61 18.78
N LYS A 100 31.47 0.74 18.33
CA LYS A 100 32.76 1.12 17.72
C LYS A 100 32.64 1.49 16.24
N ILE A 101 31.51 1.20 15.60
CA ILE A 101 31.32 1.52 14.18
C ILE A 101 31.15 3.03 14.07
N PRO A 102 32.01 3.73 13.31
CA PRO A 102 31.95 5.18 13.22
C PRO A 102 30.63 5.63 12.59
N LYS A 103 30.16 6.81 13.02
CA LYS A 103 29.04 7.50 12.38
C LYS A 103 29.37 7.69 10.88
N GLY A 104 28.42 7.35 10.02
CA GLY A 104 28.53 7.60 8.59
C GLY A 104 28.07 9.00 8.20
N LYS A 105 28.03 9.25 6.89
CA LYS A 105 27.53 10.51 6.36
C LYS A 105 26.03 10.69 6.67
N PRO A 106 25.52 11.93 6.71
CA PRO A 106 24.08 12.17 6.73
C PRO A 106 23.41 11.51 5.53
N VAL A 107 22.34 10.76 5.79
CA VAL A 107 21.61 10.04 4.75
C VAL A 107 20.62 10.99 4.05
N PRO A 108 20.61 11.04 2.71
CA PRO A 108 19.62 11.80 1.96
C PRO A 108 18.19 11.37 2.32
N ARG A 109 17.30 12.35 2.54
CA ARG A 109 15.88 12.11 2.81
C ARG A 109 15.04 12.66 1.68
N VAL A 110 13.87 12.05 1.47
CA VAL A 110 12.88 12.56 0.51
C VAL A 110 12.35 13.89 1.03
N THR A 111 12.55 14.96 0.25
CA THR A 111 12.04 16.30 0.55
C THR A 111 10.87 16.71 -0.33
N ALA A 112 10.52 15.87 -1.32
CA ALA A 112 9.39 16.08 -2.20
C ALA A 112 8.10 16.17 -1.39
N LYS A 113 7.26 17.15 -1.72
CA LYS A 113 5.90 17.26 -1.19
C LYS A 113 4.93 16.94 -2.30
N GLU A 114 4.10 15.92 -2.10
CA GLU A 114 3.08 15.57 -3.07
C GLU A 114 1.98 16.65 -3.08
N PRO A 115 1.67 17.26 -4.22
CA PRO A 115 0.57 18.20 -4.29
C PRO A 115 -0.77 17.49 -4.08
N ALA A 116 -1.69 18.19 -3.41
CA ALA A 116 -3.09 17.76 -3.34
C ALA A 116 -3.65 17.61 -4.76
N GLN A 117 -4.42 16.55 -4.97
CA GLN A 117 -5.21 16.40 -6.19
C GLN A 117 -6.50 17.20 -6.00
N THR A 118 -6.80 18.12 -6.90
CA THR A 118 -7.99 18.98 -6.84
C THR A 118 -9.03 18.61 -7.90
N GLU A 119 -8.61 17.92 -8.95
CA GLU A 119 -9.44 17.51 -10.08
C GLU A 119 -9.30 16.01 -10.32
N PRO A 120 -10.33 15.34 -10.85
CA PRO A 120 -10.24 13.93 -11.20
C PRO A 120 -9.25 13.74 -12.36
N ARG A 121 -8.59 12.58 -12.37
CA ARG A 121 -7.73 12.13 -13.48
C ARG A 121 -8.24 10.80 -13.99
N GLU A 122 -8.19 10.60 -15.30
CA GLU A 122 -8.50 9.31 -15.91
C GLU A 122 -7.31 8.82 -16.73
N VAL A 123 -6.99 7.54 -16.58
CA VAL A 123 -5.90 6.87 -17.30
C VAL A 123 -6.42 5.55 -17.84
N THR A 124 -6.08 5.24 -19.09
CA THR A 124 -6.40 3.95 -19.70
C THR A 124 -5.11 3.16 -19.91
N VAL A 125 -5.07 1.95 -19.38
CA VAL A 125 -3.98 0.99 -19.59
C VAL A 125 -4.51 -0.24 -20.33
N ARG A 126 -3.65 -0.84 -21.15
CA ARG A 126 -3.95 -2.07 -21.87
C ARG A 126 -2.99 -3.17 -21.46
N TYR A 127 -3.53 -4.33 -21.11
CA TYR A 127 -2.76 -5.50 -20.70
C TYR A 127 -2.95 -6.64 -21.70
N ASP A 128 -1.85 -7.20 -22.18
CA ASP A 128 -1.88 -8.31 -23.16
C ASP A 128 -2.40 -9.63 -22.57
N ASN A 129 -2.27 -9.79 -21.25
CA ASN A 129 -2.62 -10.98 -20.49
C ASN A 129 -3.88 -10.81 -19.63
N ALA A 130 -4.56 -9.64 -19.66
CA ALA A 130 -5.81 -9.46 -18.94
C ALA A 130 -6.99 -10.08 -19.72
N PRO A 131 -7.79 -10.97 -19.10
CA PRO A 131 -8.93 -11.58 -19.78
C PRO A 131 -10.19 -10.71 -19.77
N LEU A 132 -10.30 -9.77 -18.83
CA LEU A 132 -11.49 -8.94 -18.59
C LEU A 132 -11.09 -7.47 -18.37
N ASP A 133 -12.04 -6.58 -18.60
CA ASP A 133 -11.88 -5.18 -18.19
C ASP A 133 -11.77 -5.07 -16.66
N ALA A 134 -11.09 -4.03 -16.17
CA ALA A 134 -11.14 -3.66 -14.76
C ALA A 134 -11.20 -2.14 -14.62
N VAL A 135 -11.72 -1.68 -13.48
CA VAL A 135 -11.67 -0.27 -13.10
C VAL A 135 -11.20 -0.13 -11.68
N ILE A 136 -10.32 0.83 -11.46
CA ILE A 136 -9.74 1.15 -10.16
C ILE A 136 -9.88 2.65 -9.94
N MET A 137 -10.22 3.05 -8.72
CA MET A 137 -10.16 4.42 -8.25
C MET A 137 -9.17 4.50 -7.10
N SER A 138 -8.24 5.45 -7.17
CA SER A 138 -7.26 5.69 -6.14
C SER A 138 -7.30 7.13 -5.64
N TYR A 139 -6.92 7.28 -4.37
CA TYR A 139 -6.98 8.52 -3.61
C TYR A 139 -5.72 8.68 -2.78
N LYS A 140 -5.16 9.88 -2.77
CA LYS A 140 -4.06 10.24 -1.86
C LYS A 140 -4.62 10.41 -0.46
N LEU A 141 -3.96 9.80 0.52
CA LEU A 141 -4.31 9.87 1.92
C LEU A 141 -3.20 10.55 2.74
N PRO A 142 -3.52 11.05 3.95
CA PRO A 142 -2.50 11.55 4.88
C PRO A 142 -1.44 10.48 5.21
N PRO A 143 -0.23 10.87 5.63
CA PRO A 143 0.79 9.94 6.04
C PRO A 143 0.38 9.09 7.24
N MET A 144 1.05 7.96 7.42
CA MET A 144 0.91 7.11 8.59
C MET A 144 1.14 7.91 9.88
N GLY A 145 0.34 7.64 10.91
CA GLY A 145 0.40 8.37 12.18
C GLY A 145 -0.42 9.66 12.23
N HIS A 146 -0.93 10.14 11.08
CA HIS A 146 -1.93 11.20 11.06
C HIS A 146 -3.20 10.77 11.83
N PRO A 147 -3.89 11.66 12.57
CA PRO A 147 -5.08 11.29 13.35
C PRO A 147 -6.18 10.58 12.54
N ASP A 148 -6.33 10.94 11.25
CA ASP A 148 -7.31 10.33 10.35
C ASP A 148 -6.92 8.94 9.82
N SER A 149 -5.65 8.51 9.93
CA SER A 149 -5.20 7.25 9.33
C SER A 149 -5.96 6.05 9.89
N TYR A 150 -6.23 6.06 11.20
CA TYR A 150 -6.96 4.99 11.88
C TYR A 150 -8.41 4.87 11.40
N ALA A 151 -9.10 6.00 11.22
CA ALA A 151 -10.46 6.00 10.69
C ALA A 151 -10.48 5.61 9.20
N LEU A 152 -9.46 5.98 8.43
CA LEU A 152 -9.29 5.60 7.02
C LEU A 152 -9.07 4.09 6.85
N GLU A 153 -8.27 3.46 7.71
CA GLU A 153 -8.09 2.01 7.71
C GLU A 153 -9.39 1.27 8.05
N ILE A 154 -10.12 1.73 9.06
CA ILE A 154 -11.43 1.17 9.40
C ILE A 154 -12.41 1.36 8.25
N ALA A 155 -12.41 2.53 7.60
CA ALA A 155 -13.22 2.79 6.42
C ALA A 155 -12.86 1.85 5.27
N SER A 156 -11.57 1.65 5.00
CA SER A 156 -11.09 0.70 4.00
C SER A 156 -11.59 -0.72 4.30
N SER A 157 -11.52 -1.18 5.55
CA SER A 157 -12.02 -2.49 5.92
C SER A 157 -13.53 -2.63 5.65
N ILE A 158 -14.34 -1.63 6.01
CA ILE A 158 -15.79 -1.65 5.71
C ILE A 158 -16.04 -1.69 4.19
N LEU A 159 -15.24 -0.97 3.41
CA LEU A 159 -15.38 -0.91 1.96
C LEU A 159 -15.00 -2.20 1.25
N SER A 160 -13.87 -2.82 1.61
CA SER A 160 -13.26 -3.87 0.78
C SER A 160 -13.00 -5.21 1.45
N ASP A 161 -13.09 -5.33 2.78
CA ASP A 161 -12.68 -6.56 3.46
C ASP A 161 -13.75 -7.66 3.50
N GLY A 162 -13.54 -8.67 2.68
CA GLY A 162 -14.33 -9.90 2.68
C GLY A 162 -15.73 -9.73 2.05
N GLN A 163 -16.51 -10.81 2.10
CA GLN A 163 -17.78 -10.91 1.35
C GLN A 163 -18.92 -10.03 1.90
N SER A 164 -18.78 -9.51 3.12
CA SER A 164 -19.75 -8.56 3.66
C SER A 164 -19.40 -7.10 3.39
N SER A 165 -18.22 -6.84 2.79
CA SER A 165 -17.78 -5.48 2.51
C SER A 165 -18.71 -4.81 1.50
N ARG A 166 -18.81 -3.49 1.56
CA ARG A 166 -19.76 -2.75 0.71
C ARG A 166 -19.46 -2.94 -0.77
N LEU A 167 -18.19 -2.94 -1.17
CA LEU A 167 -17.80 -3.13 -2.57
C LEU A 167 -18.13 -4.54 -3.07
N TYR A 168 -17.83 -5.58 -2.28
CA TYR A 168 -18.19 -6.95 -2.67
C TYR A 168 -19.71 -7.12 -2.78
N ARG A 169 -20.45 -6.70 -1.74
CA ARG A 169 -21.91 -6.83 -1.72
C ARG A 169 -22.55 -6.15 -2.93
N ARG A 170 -22.13 -4.92 -3.23
CA ARG A 170 -22.68 -4.14 -4.33
C ARG A 170 -22.29 -4.73 -5.69
N LEU A 171 -21.00 -4.82 -5.98
CA LEU A 171 -20.51 -5.10 -7.33
C LEU A 171 -20.59 -6.58 -7.70
N VAL A 172 -20.32 -7.48 -6.74
CA VAL A 172 -20.23 -8.93 -6.98
C VAL A 172 -21.57 -9.61 -6.70
N TYR A 173 -22.18 -9.34 -5.54
CA TYR A 173 -23.36 -10.08 -5.10
C TYR A 173 -24.69 -9.51 -5.65
N GLU A 174 -24.91 -8.19 -5.54
CA GLU A 174 -26.18 -7.55 -5.89
C GLU A 174 -26.28 -7.24 -7.39
N GLU A 175 -25.29 -6.52 -7.95
CA GLU A 175 -25.31 -6.10 -9.35
C GLU A 175 -24.78 -7.18 -10.31
N GLN A 176 -23.96 -8.11 -9.78
CA GLN A 176 -23.23 -9.11 -10.56
C GLN A 176 -22.46 -8.49 -11.75
N SER A 177 -22.03 -7.23 -11.58
CA SER A 177 -21.36 -6.41 -12.57
C SER A 177 -19.85 -6.65 -12.56
N ALA A 178 -19.30 -7.06 -11.42
CA ALA A 178 -17.91 -7.43 -11.25
C ALA A 178 -17.74 -8.91 -10.87
N LEU A 179 -16.73 -9.56 -11.45
CA LEU A 179 -16.24 -10.87 -11.04
C LEU A 179 -15.55 -10.80 -9.66
N GLN A 180 -14.82 -9.71 -9.43
CA GLN A 180 -14.12 -9.45 -8.18
C GLN A 180 -14.26 -7.98 -7.82
N ALA A 181 -14.36 -7.70 -6.52
CA ALA A 181 -14.20 -6.36 -5.96
C ALA A 181 -13.07 -6.40 -4.93
N PHE A 182 -12.25 -5.36 -4.91
CA PHE A 182 -11.10 -5.27 -4.02
C PHE A 182 -10.82 -3.82 -3.64
N GLY A 183 -10.00 -3.65 -2.63
CA GLY A 183 -9.49 -2.34 -2.23
C GLY A 183 -8.66 -2.42 -0.97
N ASN A 184 -7.80 -1.44 -0.77
CA ASN A 184 -6.96 -1.36 0.42
C ASN A 184 -6.49 0.08 0.67
N ALA A 185 -6.28 0.41 1.95
CA ALA A 185 -5.49 1.57 2.36
C ALA A 185 -4.05 1.12 2.64
N ILE A 186 -3.09 1.68 1.90
CA ILE A 186 -1.66 1.49 2.15
C ILE A 186 -1.17 2.71 2.91
N ASN A 187 -0.87 2.51 4.20
CA ASN A 187 -0.27 3.53 5.04
C ASN A 187 1.24 3.58 4.84
N LEU A 188 1.75 4.78 4.56
CA LEU A 188 3.15 5.00 4.24
C LEU A 188 3.74 6.12 5.12
N GLU A 189 5.06 6.17 5.26
CA GLU A 189 5.75 7.27 5.98
C GLU A 189 5.48 8.62 5.31
N GLY A 190 5.51 8.65 3.98
CA GLY A 190 5.05 9.77 3.16
C GLY A 190 3.53 9.76 2.94
N PRO A 191 3.01 10.43 1.90
CA PRO A 191 1.58 10.38 1.60
C PRO A 191 1.13 8.93 1.36
N SER A 192 0.07 8.54 2.04
CA SER A 192 -0.53 7.21 1.94
C SER A 192 -1.47 7.15 0.73
N ILE A 193 -2.02 5.97 0.44
CA ILE A 193 -2.95 5.78 -0.69
C ILE A 193 -4.10 4.85 -0.27
N PHE A 194 -5.30 5.15 -0.72
CA PHE A 194 -6.38 4.18 -0.83
C PHE A 194 -6.61 3.87 -2.30
N PHE A 195 -6.87 2.61 -2.62
CA PHE A 195 -7.41 2.22 -3.91
C PHE A 195 -8.54 1.22 -3.72
N GLY A 196 -9.55 1.29 -4.58
CA GLY A 196 -10.64 0.34 -4.66
C GLY A 196 -11.04 0.11 -6.11
N GLY A 197 -11.53 -1.07 -6.44
CA GLY A 197 -11.80 -1.42 -7.82
C GLY A 197 -12.52 -2.75 -7.97
N GLY A 198 -12.77 -3.10 -9.23
CA GLY A 198 -13.32 -4.39 -9.59
C GLY A 198 -12.89 -4.86 -10.97
N ILE A 199 -12.76 -6.18 -11.10
CA ILE A 199 -12.62 -6.86 -12.40
C ILE A 199 -14.03 -7.10 -12.92
N VAL A 200 -14.34 -6.57 -14.09
CA VAL A 200 -15.67 -6.55 -14.68
C VAL A 200 -16.07 -7.96 -15.14
N ASN A 201 -17.31 -8.35 -14.88
CA ASN A 201 -17.82 -9.63 -15.36
C ASN A 201 -18.03 -9.60 -16.89
N GLN A 202 -17.97 -10.75 -17.55
CA GLN A 202 -18.08 -10.81 -19.01
C GLN A 202 -19.43 -10.23 -19.49
N GLY A 203 -19.37 -9.35 -20.50
CA GLY A 203 -20.57 -8.72 -21.08
C GLY A 203 -21.17 -7.57 -20.25
N LYS A 204 -20.52 -7.18 -19.14
CA LYS A 204 -20.90 -6.01 -18.33
C LYS A 204 -20.06 -4.79 -18.72
N SER A 205 -20.59 -3.59 -18.43
CA SER A 205 -19.89 -2.34 -18.75
C SER A 205 -18.92 -1.94 -17.64
N VAL A 206 -17.67 -1.68 -18.00
CA VAL A 206 -16.69 -1.12 -17.06
C VAL A 206 -17.12 0.23 -16.49
N LYS A 207 -17.87 1.03 -17.27
CA LYS A 207 -18.40 2.32 -16.83
C LYS A 207 -19.49 2.18 -15.78
N GLU A 208 -20.31 1.12 -15.84
CA GLU A 208 -21.32 0.83 -14.83
C GLU A 208 -20.65 0.44 -13.51
N VAL A 209 -19.64 -0.44 -13.55
CA VAL A 209 -18.85 -0.81 -12.35
C VAL A 209 -18.19 0.43 -11.74
N ALA A 210 -17.66 1.33 -12.57
CA ALA A 210 -17.08 2.59 -12.11
C ALA A 210 -18.12 3.47 -11.40
N ALA A 211 -19.30 3.65 -12.00
CA ALA A 211 -20.38 4.44 -11.38
C ALA A 211 -20.84 3.84 -10.04
N SER A 212 -20.97 2.52 -9.96
CA SER A 212 -21.34 1.83 -8.71
C SER A 212 -20.26 1.95 -7.63
N LEU A 213 -18.99 1.91 -8.00
CA LEU A 213 -17.86 2.15 -7.11
C LEU A 213 -17.92 3.57 -6.51
N GLU A 214 -18.11 4.57 -7.36
CA GLU A 214 -18.23 5.98 -6.96
C GLU A 214 -19.46 6.21 -6.07
N SER A 215 -20.62 5.64 -6.42
CA SER A 215 -21.84 5.70 -5.61
C SER A 215 -21.61 5.09 -4.22
N THR A 216 -20.92 3.96 -4.14
CA THR A 216 -20.65 3.30 -2.85
C THR A 216 -19.83 4.19 -1.91
N PHE A 217 -18.85 4.93 -2.43
CA PHE A 217 -18.05 5.87 -1.63
C PHE A 217 -18.89 7.08 -1.19
N HIS A 218 -19.69 7.66 -2.08
CA HIS A 218 -20.57 8.78 -1.76
C HIS A 218 -21.65 8.40 -0.75
N GLU A 219 -22.28 7.22 -0.89
CA GLU A 219 -23.27 6.73 0.07
C GLU A 219 -22.69 6.55 1.47
N MET A 220 -21.43 6.11 1.58
CA MET A 220 -20.72 6.00 2.87
C MET A 220 -20.30 7.35 3.43
N ALA A 221 -20.11 8.37 2.59
CA ALA A 221 -19.91 9.75 3.03
C ALA A 221 -21.22 10.40 3.52
N ASP A 222 -22.35 10.08 2.89
CA ASP A 222 -23.65 10.71 3.17
C ASP A 222 -24.42 10.04 4.30
N LYS A 223 -24.26 8.72 4.45
CA LYS A 223 -24.95 7.93 5.49
C LYS A 223 -23.93 7.31 6.45
N PRO A 224 -24.11 7.48 7.77
CA PRO A 224 -23.27 6.82 8.75
C PRO A 224 -23.21 5.30 8.55
N VAL A 225 -22.05 4.71 8.81
CA VAL A 225 -21.92 3.25 8.88
C VAL A 225 -22.74 2.71 10.05
N THR A 226 -23.26 1.49 9.92
CA THR A 226 -24.03 0.88 11.00
C THR A 226 -23.12 0.51 12.17
N ALA A 227 -23.70 0.35 13.36
CA ALA A 227 -22.96 -0.12 14.53
C ALA A 227 -22.35 -1.51 14.31
N GLU A 228 -23.03 -2.37 13.53
CA GLU A 228 -22.55 -3.70 13.17
C GLU A 228 -21.33 -3.63 12.24
N GLU A 229 -21.39 -2.83 11.17
CA GLU A 229 -20.26 -2.62 10.24
C GLU A 229 -19.04 -2.10 10.98
N LEU A 230 -19.21 -1.08 11.83
CA LEU A 230 -18.14 -0.49 12.61
C LEU A 230 -17.54 -1.49 13.60
N THR A 231 -18.39 -2.21 14.35
CA THR A 231 -17.93 -3.20 15.33
C THR A 231 -17.17 -4.33 14.64
N LYS A 232 -17.68 -4.82 13.51
CA LYS A 232 -17.02 -5.85 12.72
C LYS A 232 -15.63 -5.40 12.23
N ALA A 233 -15.55 -4.23 11.61
CA ALA A 233 -14.29 -3.70 11.11
C ALA A 233 -13.27 -3.51 12.25
N LYS A 234 -13.69 -2.92 13.37
CA LYS A 234 -12.84 -2.77 14.56
C LYS A 234 -12.38 -4.10 15.11
N ASN A 235 -13.28 -5.08 15.27
CA ASN A 235 -12.92 -6.40 15.76
C ASN A 235 -11.91 -7.09 14.84
N LYS A 236 -12.08 -6.98 13.52
CA LYS A 236 -11.13 -7.53 12.55
C LYS A 236 -9.76 -6.87 12.68
N THR A 237 -9.71 -5.53 12.71
CA THR A 237 -8.44 -4.79 12.88
C THR A 237 -7.76 -5.13 14.20
N ILE A 238 -8.51 -5.19 15.30
CA ILE A 238 -8.00 -5.57 16.63
C ILE A 238 -7.48 -7.00 16.63
N ALA A 239 -8.21 -7.94 16.02
CA ALA A 239 -7.76 -9.32 15.90
C ALA A 239 -6.47 -9.42 15.09
N SER A 240 -6.40 -8.79 13.92
CA SER A 240 -5.17 -8.70 13.11
C SER A 240 -4.02 -8.03 13.86
N PHE A 241 -4.31 -7.05 14.71
CA PHE A 241 -3.31 -6.43 15.57
C PHE A 241 -2.76 -7.43 16.60
N ILE A 242 -3.62 -8.18 17.27
CA ILE A 242 -3.18 -9.14 18.29
C ILE A 242 -2.41 -10.31 17.65
N THR A 243 -2.99 -10.94 16.62
CA THR A 243 -2.39 -12.11 15.96
C THR A 243 -1.09 -11.76 15.23
N GLY A 244 -1.03 -10.55 14.64
CA GLY A 244 0.17 -10.01 14.02
C GLY A 244 1.30 -9.66 14.99
N ARG A 245 1.18 -9.96 16.29
CA ARG A 245 2.19 -9.73 17.33
C ARG A 245 2.39 -10.94 18.25
N GLU A 246 2.00 -12.13 17.80
CA GLU A 246 2.17 -13.35 18.63
C GLU A 246 3.63 -13.78 18.70
N THR A 247 4.35 -13.71 17.58
CA THR A 247 5.74 -14.17 17.49
C THR A 247 6.74 -13.09 17.93
N VAL A 248 7.91 -13.54 18.42
CA VAL A 248 9.02 -12.63 18.78
C VAL A 248 9.42 -11.74 17.60
N GLN A 249 9.52 -12.33 16.40
CA GLN A 249 9.84 -11.60 15.17
C GLN A 249 8.80 -10.51 14.89
N ALA A 250 7.51 -10.84 14.93
CA ALA A 250 6.47 -9.87 14.62
C ALA A 250 6.39 -8.72 15.65
N LYS A 251 6.67 -9.01 16.93
CA LYS A 251 6.82 -7.98 17.97
C LYS A 251 8.00 -7.06 17.66
N ALA A 252 9.15 -7.61 17.27
CA ALA A 252 10.32 -6.84 16.90
C ALA A 252 10.06 -5.96 15.66
N ASP A 253 9.45 -6.51 14.61
CA ASP A 253 9.10 -5.77 13.39
C ASP A 253 8.15 -4.62 13.69
N PHE A 254 7.14 -4.84 14.54
CA PHE A 254 6.19 -3.81 14.89
C PHE A 254 6.81 -2.71 15.76
N LEU A 255 7.67 -3.06 16.72
CA LEU A 255 8.43 -2.11 17.52
C LEU A 255 9.38 -1.29 16.65
N GLY A 256 10.07 -1.94 15.72
CA GLY A 256 10.93 -1.29 14.72
C GLY A 256 10.16 -0.32 13.84
N ARG A 257 8.99 -0.71 13.34
CA ARG A 257 8.09 0.18 12.58
C ARG A 257 7.72 1.43 13.39
N CYS A 258 7.33 1.28 14.64
CA CYS A 258 6.97 2.41 15.51
C CYS A 258 8.16 3.35 15.75
N ALA A 259 9.34 2.79 16.03
CA ALA A 259 10.55 3.57 16.27
C ALA A 259 11.05 4.28 14.99
N VAL A 260 11.13 3.56 13.87
CA VAL A 260 11.78 4.03 12.65
C VAL A 260 10.87 4.89 11.79
N LEU A 261 9.59 4.51 11.64
CA LEU A 261 8.66 5.21 10.72
C LEU A 261 7.77 6.23 11.42
N LEU A 262 7.47 6.04 12.71
CA LEU A 262 6.62 6.93 13.48
C LEU A 262 7.39 7.78 14.50
N GLY A 263 8.67 7.49 14.71
CA GLY A 263 9.53 8.22 15.65
C GLY A 263 9.17 8.01 17.13
N ASP A 264 8.28 7.08 17.45
CA ASP A 264 7.83 6.82 18.82
C ASP A 264 7.59 5.31 19.03
N ALA A 265 8.56 4.66 19.67
CA ALA A 265 8.49 3.25 20.03
C ALA A 265 7.32 2.93 20.98
N ASN A 266 6.84 3.89 21.77
CA ASN A 266 5.74 3.67 22.71
C ASN A 266 4.38 3.53 22.00
N LEU A 267 4.28 3.91 20.73
CA LEU A 267 3.12 3.57 19.89
C LEU A 267 2.90 2.06 19.81
N TYR A 268 3.93 1.25 20.08
CA TYR A 268 3.80 -0.20 20.29
C TYR A 268 2.64 -0.54 21.25
N ASN A 269 2.54 0.20 22.37
CA ASN A 269 1.55 -0.01 23.42
C ASN A 269 0.23 0.75 23.19
N LEU A 270 0.29 1.88 22.49
CA LEU A 270 -0.81 2.86 22.45
C LEU A 270 -1.67 2.79 21.18
N GLU A 271 -1.17 2.20 20.10
CA GLU A 271 -1.84 2.27 18.80
C GLU A 271 -3.19 1.53 18.79
N LEU A 272 -3.31 0.42 19.52
CA LEU A 272 -4.56 -0.34 19.59
C LEU A 272 -5.73 0.51 20.14
N GLU A 273 -5.45 1.36 21.13
CA GLU A 273 -6.45 2.25 21.71
C GLU A 273 -6.92 3.31 20.71
N LYS A 274 -6.09 3.69 19.74
CA LYS A 274 -6.49 4.62 18.68
C LYS A 274 -7.56 4.01 17.78
N TYR A 275 -7.40 2.74 17.38
CA TYR A 275 -8.46 2.02 16.64
C TYR A 275 -9.73 1.83 17.48
N ARG A 276 -9.61 1.53 18.78
CA ARG A 276 -10.76 1.39 19.68
C ARG A 276 -11.57 2.66 19.81
N LYS A 277 -10.95 3.84 19.68
CA LYS A 277 -11.62 5.14 19.77
C LYS A 277 -12.34 5.59 18.49
N VAL A 278 -12.08 4.95 17.35
CA VAL A 278 -12.75 5.31 16.09
C VAL A 278 -14.27 5.16 16.21
N THR A 279 -14.99 6.23 15.86
CA THR A 279 -16.45 6.30 15.83
C THR A 279 -17.01 6.25 14.40
N ALA A 280 -18.31 6.02 14.25
CA ALA A 280 -18.98 6.07 12.95
C ALA A 280 -18.89 7.48 12.31
N ALA A 281 -18.91 8.53 13.13
CA ALA A 281 -18.76 9.91 12.68
C ALA A 281 -17.35 10.18 12.14
N ASP A 282 -16.31 9.61 12.76
CA ASP A 282 -14.93 9.71 12.24
C ASP A 282 -14.82 9.04 10.87
N VAL A 283 -15.36 7.83 10.74
CA VAL A 283 -15.39 7.08 9.49
C VAL A 283 -16.10 7.88 8.39
N GLN A 284 -17.30 8.39 8.68
CA GLN A 284 -18.06 9.19 7.72
C GLN A 284 -17.29 10.45 7.31
N ARG A 285 -16.70 11.16 8.28
CA ARG A 285 -15.92 12.38 8.03
C ARG A 285 -14.72 12.09 7.12
N VAL A 286 -13.94 11.05 7.38
CA VAL A 286 -12.75 10.76 6.54
C VAL A 286 -13.15 10.28 5.15
N VAL A 287 -14.20 9.47 5.01
CA VAL A 287 -14.70 9.09 3.68
C VAL A 287 -15.13 10.33 2.90
N LYS A 288 -15.87 11.26 3.52
CA LYS A 288 -16.24 12.53 2.90
C LYS A 288 -15.03 13.41 2.55
N THR A 289 -14.01 13.42 3.40
CA THR A 289 -12.82 14.27 3.25
C THR A 289 -11.85 13.75 2.20
N TYR A 290 -11.77 12.44 2.00
CA TYR A 290 -10.71 11.83 1.19
C TYR A 290 -11.21 10.97 0.03
N LEU A 291 -12.32 10.24 0.19
CA LEU A 291 -12.76 9.21 -0.77
C LEU A 291 -14.00 9.59 -1.60
N ALA A 292 -14.84 10.51 -1.10
CA ALA A 292 -16.03 11.00 -1.81
C ALA A 292 -15.82 12.43 -2.35
N ARG A 293 -14.60 12.74 -2.78
CA ARG A 293 -14.25 13.99 -3.46
C ARG A 293 -14.06 13.72 -4.94
N ASN A 294 -14.41 14.70 -5.77
CA ASN A 294 -14.11 14.68 -7.21
C ASN A 294 -12.62 14.99 -7.46
N ALA A 295 -11.73 14.13 -6.96
CA ALA A 295 -10.28 14.30 -7.00
C ALA A 295 -9.54 12.94 -7.04
N GLN A 296 -10.23 11.90 -7.51
CA GLN A 296 -9.73 10.54 -7.68
C GLN A 296 -8.85 10.43 -8.93
N THR A 297 -7.95 9.45 -8.92
CA THR A 297 -7.36 8.91 -10.15
C THR A 297 -8.12 7.65 -10.51
N LYS A 298 -8.78 7.64 -11.67
CA LYS A 298 -9.50 6.49 -12.20
C LYS A 298 -8.65 5.82 -13.27
N ILE A 299 -8.45 4.51 -13.13
CA ILE A 299 -7.64 3.70 -14.04
C ILE A 299 -8.56 2.68 -14.69
N TRP A 300 -8.71 2.82 -16.00
CA TRP A 300 -9.43 1.90 -16.87
C TRP A 300 -8.44 0.87 -17.40
N VAL A 301 -8.66 -0.40 -17.12
CA VAL A 301 -7.86 -1.50 -17.63
C VAL A 301 -8.65 -2.24 -18.68
N HIS A 302 -8.07 -2.39 -19.87
CA HIS A 302 -8.66 -3.17 -20.96
C HIS A 302 -7.72 -4.30 -21.42
N PRO A 303 -8.23 -5.45 -21.84
CA PRO A 303 -7.47 -6.41 -22.63
C PRO A 303 -6.93 -5.74 -23.90
N ALA A 304 -5.67 -6.01 -24.24
CA ALA A 304 -5.09 -5.47 -25.47
C ALA A 304 -5.74 -6.03 -26.74
N LYS A 305 -6.30 -7.24 -26.68
CA LYS A 305 -6.89 -7.96 -27.83
C LYS A 305 -8.42 -7.82 -27.95
N ALA A 306 -9.07 -6.90 -27.24
CA ALA A 306 -10.53 -6.80 -27.21
C ALA A 306 -11.21 -6.25 -28.50
N GLU A 307 -10.47 -5.93 -29.57
CA GLU A 307 -11.05 -5.47 -30.84
C GLU A 307 -10.98 -6.54 -31.94
N THR A 308 -11.86 -7.55 -31.87
CA THR A 308 -12.46 -8.19 -33.06
C THR A 308 -13.77 -8.84 -32.66
N GLY A 309 -14.91 -8.17 -32.87
CA GLY A 309 -16.21 -8.84 -32.74
C GLY A 309 -17.37 -7.96 -32.31
N LYS A 310 -17.62 -6.86 -33.02
CA LYS A 310 -18.97 -6.32 -33.29
C LYS A 310 -18.87 -5.23 -34.35
N LYS A 311 -18.82 -5.67 -35.60
CA LYS A 311 -19.40 -4.95 -36.72
C LYS A 311 -20.48 -5.86 -37.29
N ASP A 312 -21.64 -5.24 -37.44
CA ASP A 312 -22.89 -5.69 -38.10
C ASP A 312 -23.78 -6.66 -37.31
#